data_AF-A0A521D513-F1
#
_entry.id   AF-A0A521D513-F1
#
_cell.length_a   1.000
_cell.length_b   1.000
_cell.length_c   1.000
_cell.angle_alpha   90.00
_cell.angle_beta   90.00
_cell.angle_gamma   90.00
#
_symmetry.space_group_name_H-M   'P 1'
#
loop_
_entity.id
_entity.type
_entity.pdbx_description
1 polymer ?
#
loop_
_entity_poly.entity_id
_entity_poly.type
_entity_poly.pdbx_seq_one_letter_code
_entity_poly.pdbx_strand_id
1 'polypeptide(L)'
;MLKYIVLCIMVIAGYLVYINYPVSHGPGKVAKEAPKIESARWEKPFEFKGATLTPKKKIAAKVRVIKKEPYYFDDFTEFSPMDVLVGWNELSDERNLEFIYFSLQDRSYEVELTRPPLEVSTIHRESDLWHLIPSSSKIKDQIKEIRNGHVISISGMLVDIDTSGEFNFTTDTEITPRQNENGFGIWVEEMSIR
;
A
#
# COMPACT_ATOMS: atom_id res chain seq x y z
N MET A 1 -32.87 15.22 -22.09
CA MET A 1 -31.93 15.42 -20.98
C MET A 1 -31.85 14.22 -20.04
N LEU A 2 -32.99 13.66 -19.59
CA LEU A 2 -33.03 12.49 -18.70
C LEU A 2 -32.21 11.28 -19.20
N LYS A 3 -32.30 10.93 -20.49
CA LYS A 3 -31.52 9.82 -21.08
C LYS A 3 -29.99 9.98 -20.97
N TYR A 4 -29.48 11.21 -21.01
CA TYR A 4 -28.05 11.48 -20.86
C TYR A 4 -27.61 11.44 -19.40
N ILE A 5 -28.47 11.91 -18.48
CA ILE A 5 -28.23 11.79 -17.03
C ILE A 5 -28.18 10.32 -16.62
N VAL A 6 -29.15 9.52 -17.08
CA VAL A 6 -29.19 8.06 -16.82
C VAL A 6 -27.96 7.37 -17.40
N LEU A 7 -27.51 7.76 -18.60
CA LEU A 7 -26.28 7.25 -19.19
C LEU A 7 -25.04 7.59 -18.32
N CYS A 8 -24.90 8.83 -17.87
CA CYS A 8 -23.79 9.23 -16.99
C CYS A 8 -23.78 8.44 -15.68
N ILE A 9 -24.95 8.24 -15.05
CA ILE A 9 -25.07 7.45 -13.82
C ILE A 9 -24.63 6.00 -14.07
N MET A 10 -25.05 5.37 -15.17
CA MET A 10 -24.65 4.00 -15.50
C MET A 10 -23.15 3.88 -15.75
N VAL A 11 -22.53 4.85 -16.43
CA VAL A 11 -21.08 4.87 -16.66
C VAL A 11 -20.33 5.02 -15.34
N ILE A 12 -20.76 5.94 -14.46
CA ILE A 12 -20.15 6.14 -13.14
C ILE A 12 -20.31 4.87 -12.29
N ALA A 13 -21.51 4.28 -12.23
CA ALA A 13 -21.75 3.06 -11.48
C ALA A 13 -20.88 1.90 -12.01
N GLY A 14 -20.81 1.72 -13.34
CA GLY A 14 -19.96 0.71 -13.96
C GLY A 14 -18.47 0.91 -13.65
N TYR A 15 -18.00 2.17 -13.70
CA TYR A 15 -16.63 2.52 -13.31
C TYR A 15 -16.37 2.22 -11.83
N LEU A 16 -17.28 2.61 -10.93
CA LEU A 16 -17.17 2.34 -9.50
C LEU A 16 -17.15 0.83 -9.18
N VAL A 17 -17.93 0.03 -9.90
CA VAL A 17 -17.87 -1.44 -9.77
C VAL A 17 -16.50 -1.95 -10.26
N TYR A 18 -16.02 -1.50 -11.40
CA TYR A 18 -14.75 -1.94 -11.98
C TYR A 18 -13.52 -1.64 -11.10
N ILE A 19 -13.46 -0.46 -10.48
CA ILE A 19 -12.32 -0.07 -9.62
C ILE A 19 -12.32 -0.79 -8.28
N ASN A 20 -13.48 -1.29 -7.83
CA ASN A 20 -13.62 -1.99 -6.56
C ASN A 20 -13.64 -3.52 -6.72
N TYR A 21 -13.82 -4.04 -7.93
CA TYR A 21 -13.77 -5.48 -8.19
C TYR A 21 -12.33 -5.98 -8.08
N PRO A 22 -12.03 -6.93 -7.16
CA PRO A 22 -10.68 -7.44 -6.98
C PRO A 22 -10.15 -8.19 -8.20
N VAL A 23 -8.84 -8.13 -8.43
CA VAL A 23 -8.16 -8.94 -9.43
C VAL A 23 -7.91 -10.34 -8.85
N SER A 24 -8.50 -11.35 -9.49
CA SER A 24 -8.27 -12.75 -9.14
C SER A 24 -7.09 -13.30 -9.95
N HIS A 25 -6.21 -14.03 -9.27
CA HIS A 25 -5.07 -14.71 -9.87
C HIS A 25 -5.23 -16.23 -9.80
N GLY A 26 -6.21 -16.74 -9.06
CA GLY A 26 -6.38 -18.15 -8.79
C GLY A 26 -5.33 -18.68 -7.81
N PRO A 27 -5.24 -20.02 -7.66
CA PRO A 27 -4.35 -20.62 -6.68
C PRO A 27 -2.86 -20.41 -7.03
N GLY A 28 -2.05 -20.08 -6.02
CA GLY A 28 -0.61 -19.99 -6.13
C GLY A 28 -0.03 -18.63 -5.74
N LYS A 29 1.22 -18.64 -5.29
CA LYS A 29 1.96 -17.44 -4.86
C LYS A 29 2.31 -16.54 -6.05
N VAL A 30 1.75 -15.33 -6.08
CA VAL A 30 2.00 -14.35 -7.14
C VAL A 30 3.19 -13.42 -6.87
N ALA A 31 3.59 -13.32 -5.60
CA ALA A 31 4.71 -12.52 -5.11
C ALA A 31 5.55 -13.37 -4.12
N LYS A 32 6.59 -14.04 -4.61
CA LYS A 32 7.27 -15.12 -3.87
C LYS A 32 8.34 -14.65 -2.89
N GLU A 33 8.86 -13.44 -3.07
CA GLU A 33 9.98 -12.90 -2.32
C GLU A 33 9.50 -11.82 -1.34
N ALA A 34 10.15 -11.74 -0.18
CA ALA A 34 9.94 -10.62 0.73
C ALA A 34 10.52 -9.31 0.14
N PRO A 35 10.01 -8.14 0.56
CA PRO A 35 10.60 -6.85 0.23
C PRO A 35 12.10 -6.81 0.54
N LYS A 36 12.90 -6.35 -0.41
CA LYS A 36 14.35 -6.15 -0.23
C LYS A 36 14.54 -4.77 0.39
N ILE A 37 15.05 -4.74 1.62
CA ILE A 37 15.27 -3.51 2.38
C ILE A 37 16.78 -3.36 2.64
N GLU A 38 17.37 -2.28 2.14
CA GLU A 38 18.81 -2.02 2.19
C GLU A 38 19.12 -0.66 2.85
N SER A 39 20.33 -0.50 3.38
CA SER A 39 20.73 0.75 4.03
C SER A 39 20.80 1.92 3.05
N ALA A 40 20.21 3.06 3.42
CA ALA A 40 20.28 4.32 2.65
C ALA A 40 21.42 5.25 3.12
N ARG A 41 22.59 4.71 3.50
CA ARG A 41 23.69 5.40 4.22
C ARG A 41 24.18 6.75 3.65
N TRP A 42 23.79 7.12 2.42
CA TRP A 42 24.26 8.32 1.73
C TRP A 42 23.15 9.18 1.14
N GLU A 43 21.88 8.81 1.34
CA GLU A 43 20.75 9.61 0.86
C GLU A 43 20.53 10.78 1.81
N LYS A 44 20.53 12.01 1.27
CA LYS A 44 20.34 13.23 2.06
C LYS A 44 18.84 13.49 2.22
N PRO A 45 18.42 14.11 3.34
CA PRO A 45 17.07 14.65 3.44
C PRO A 45 16.79 15.64 2.30
N PHE A 46 15.54 15.66 1.84
CA PHE A 46 15.10 16.52 0.75
C PHE A 46 13.71 17.10 1.05
N GLU A 47 13.42 18.23 0.42
CA GLU A 47 12.14 18.92 0.59
C GLU A 47 11.09 18.36 -0.37
N PHE A 48 9.89 18.11 0.14
CA PHE A 48 8.72 17.74 -0.64
C PHE A 48 7.46 18.31 -0.02
N LYS A 49 6.75 19.16 -0.77
CA LYS A 49 5.50 19.81 -0.33
C LYS A 49 5.61 20.54 1.02
N GLY A 50 6.74 21.21 1.26
CA GLY A 50 6.98 21.93 2.51
C GLY A 50 7.31 21.04 3.71
N ALA A 51 7.49 19.73 3.50
CA ALA A 51 8.04 18.81 4.48
C ALA A 51 9.48 18.42 4.15
N THR A 52 10.28 18.19 5.18
CA THR A 52 11.56 17.52 5.05
C THR A 52 11.33 16.00 5.10
N LEU A 53 11.66 15.31 4.01
CA LEU A 53 11.67 13.86 3.94
C LEU A 53 13.07 13.33 4.23
N THR A 54 13.18 12.42 5.21
CA THR A 54 14.47 11.83 5.61
C THR A 54 14.53 10.35 5.22
N PRO A 55 15.35 9.97 4.22
CA PRO A 55 15.53 8.58 3.83
C PRO A 55 16.15 7.71 4.94
N LYS A 56 15.55 6.55 5.19
CA LYS A 56 16.00 5.58 6.20
C LYS A 56 16.61 4.34 5.57
N LYS A 57 15.90 3.75 4.60
CA LYS A 57 16.31 2.54 3.89
C LYS A 57 15.79 2.57 2.45
N LYS A 58 16.48 1.92 1.54
CA LYS A 58 15.97 1.66 0.19
C LYS A 58 15.07 0.43 0.23
N ILE A 59 14.01 0.45 -0.56
CA ILE A 59 13.09 -0.67 -0.68
C ILE A 59 12.85 -1.01 -2.15
N ALA A 60 12.90 -2.30 -2.47
CA ALA A 60 12.49 -2.84 -3.76
C ALA A 60 11.68 -4.11 -3.53
N ALA A 61 10.47 -4.16 -4.10
CA ALA A 61 9.54 -5.23 -3.76
C ALA A 61 8.57 -5.52 -4.89
N LYS A 62 8.17 -6.78 -4.98
CA LYS A 62 7.01 -7.24 -5.74
C LYS A 62 6.05 -7.88 -4.77
N VAL A 63 4.85 -7.32 -4.63
CA VAL A 63 3.87 -7.73 -3.61
C VAL A 63 2.47 -7.79 -4.20
N ARG A 64 1.59 -8.57 -3.56
CA ARG A 64 0.15 -8.57 -3.83
C ARG A 64 -0.51 -7.51 -2.95
N VAL A 65 -1.36 -6.68 -3.53
CA VAL A 65 -2.23 -5.77 -2.77
C VAL A 65 -3.37 -6.59 -2.19
N ILE A 66 -3.43 -6.71 -0.87
CA ILE A 66 -4.52 -7.38 -0.15
C ILE A 66 -5.72 -6.42 -0.07
N LYS A 67 -5.45 -5.20 0.39
CA LYS A 67 -6.45 -4.14 0.53
C LYS A 67 -5.84 -2.79 0.18
N LYS A 68 -6.63 -1.91 -0.44
CA LYS A 68 -6.28 -0.49 -0.64
C LYS A 68 -7.29 0.37 0.10
N GLU A 69 -6.86 1.54 0.56
CA GLU A 69 -7.74 2.55 1.13
C GLU A 69 -7.29 3.96 0.66
N PRO A 70 -8.13 4.69 -0.11
CA PRO A 70 -7.85 6.06 -0.49
C PRO A 70 -8.18 7.03 0.65
N TYR A 71 -7.30 7.99 0.90
CA TYR A 71 -7.51 9.03 1.90
C TYR A 71 -7.68 10.40 1.24
N TYR A 72 -8.54 11.22 1.84
CA TYR A 72 -8.90 12.55 1.33
C TYR A 72 -8.86 13.64 2.40
N PHE A 73 -8.91 13.26 3.68
CA PHE A 73 -9.21 14.17 4.79
C PHE A 73 -8.32 13.86 6.00
N ASP A 74 -7.04 14.15 5.89
CA ASP A 74 -6.09 14.25 7.01
C ASP A 74 -4.80 14.96 6.53
N ASP A 75 -3.93 15.34 7.45
CA ASP A 75 -2.67 16.02 7.13
C ASP A 75 -1.69 15.11 6.37
N PHE A 76 -1.77 13.80 6.59
CA PHE A 76 -0.90 12.84 5.91
C PHE A 76 -1.31 12.61 4.44
N THR A 77 -2.55 12.93 4.06
CA THR A 77 -3.13 12.75 2.71
C THR A 77 -2.37 13.55 1.67
N GLU A 78 -1.83 14.70 2.06
CA GLU A 78 -0.99 15.48 1.18
C GLU A 78 0.23 14.68 0.70
N PHE A 79 0.78 13.81 1.54
CA PHE A 79 1.95 12.98 1.21
C PHE A 79 1.54 11.61 0.68
N SER A 80 0.72 10.86 1.43
CA SER A 80 0.21 9.53 1.06
C SER A 80 -1.31 9.57 0.81
N PRO A 81 -1.76 9.75 -0.44
CA PRO A 81 -3.18 9.76 -0.77
C PRO A 81 -3.83 8.37 -0.81
N MET A 82 -3.03 7.30 -0.74
CA MET A 82 -3.49 5.93 -0.81
C MET A 82 -2.57 5.05 0.02
N ASP A 83 -3.17 4.29 0.92
CA ASP A 83 -2.44 3.25 1.65
C ASP A 83 -2.85 1.88 1.11
N VAL A 84 -1.91 0.95 1.18
CA VAL A 84 -2.12 -0.44 0.76
C VAL A 84 -1.63 -1.39 1.83
N LEU A 85 -2.50 -2.32 2.23
CA LEU A 85 -2.07 -3.52 2.91
C LEU A 85 -1.59 -4.50 1.85
N VAL A 86 -0.35 -4.91 1.95
CA VAL A 86 0.29 -5.80 0.98
C VAL A 86 0.64 -7.14 1.60
N GLY A 87 0.80 -8.16 0.75
CA GLY A 87 1.23 -9.49 1.11
C GLY A 87 2.24 -10.06 0.13
N TRP A 88 3.13 -10.90 0.64
CA TRP A 88 4.09 -11.67 -0.15
C TRP A 88 4.14 -13.13 0.35
N ASN A 89 4.90 -13.98 -0.32
CA ASN A 89 5.02 -15.40 -0.06
C ASN A 89 3.64 -16.09 0.11
N GLU A 90 3.31 -16.68 1.26
CA GLU A 90 2.02 -17.35 1.50
C GLU A 90 0.85 -16.37 1.48
N LEU A 91 1.06 -15.13 1.94
CA LEU A 91 0.06 -14.04 1.92
C LEU A 91 -0.13 -13.44 0.51
N SER A 92 0.61 -13.91 -0.49
CA SER A 92 0.32 -13.65 -1.90
C SER A 92 -0.54 -14.71 -2.57
N ASP A 93 -0.79 -15.85 -1.91
CA ASP A 93 -1.65 -16.91 -2.43
C ASP A 93 -3.11 -16.65 -2.08
N GLU A 94 -3.97 -16.56 -3.10
CA GLU A 94 -5.38 -16.23 -2.94
C GLU A 94 -6.13 -17.23 -2.03
N ARG A 95 -5.70 -18.50 -2.01
CA ARG A 95 -6.27 -19.55 -1.15
C ARG A 95 -6.06 -19.30 0.35
N ASN A 96 -5.02 -18.56 0.71
CA ASN A 96 -4.78 -18.24 2.12
C ASN A 96 -5.59 -17.01 2.55
N LEU A 97 -5.81 -16.07 1.63
CA LEU A 97 -6.52 -14.83 1.89
C LEU A 97 -8.04 -15.01 2.06
N GLU A 98 -8.63 -16.07 1.47
CA GLU A 98 -10.08 -16.30 1.55
C GLU A 98 -10.61 -16.56 2.98
N PHE A 99 -9.72 -16.92 3.90
CA PHE A 99 -10.04 -17.23 5.30
C PHE A 99 -9.62 -16.14 6.30
N ILE A 100 -9.08 -15.02 5.82
CA ILE A 100 -8.57 -13.93 6.67
C ILE A 100 -9.31 -12.65 6.31
N TYR A 101 -9.91 -12.01 7.31
CA TYR A 101 -10.54 -10.71 7.12
C TYR A 101 -9.57 -9.60 7.54
N PHE A 102 -9.33 -8.68 6.60
CA PHE A 102 -8.49 -7.50 6.81
C PHE A 102 -9.35 -6.24 6.77
N SER A 103 -9.30 -5.44 7.84
CA SER A 103 -9.76 -4.06 7.83
C SER A 103 -8.57 -3.13 7.55
N LEU A 104 -8.79 -2.02 6.84
CA LEU A 104 -7.79 -0.98 6.62
C LEU A 104 -8.57 0.34 6.67
N GLN A 105 -8.39 1.09 7.75
CA GLN A 105 -9.13 2.32 8.04
C GLN A 105 -8.29 3.19 8.98
N ASP A 106 -8.46 4.51 8.92
CA ASP A 106 -7.71 5.46 9.76
C ASP A 106 -6.19 5.21 9.74
N ARG A 107 -5.66 4.85 8.56
CA ARG A 107 -4.25 4.53 8.31
C ARG A 107 -3.68 3.43 9.21
N SER A 108 -4.54 2.52 9.65
CA SER A 108 -4.20 1.33 10.43
C SER A 108 -4.97 0.13 9.88
N TYR A 109 -4.48 -1.08 10.17
CA TYR A 109 -5.14 -2.30 9.73
C TYR A 109 -5.42 -3.21 10.90
N GLU A 110 -6.50 -3.98 10.83
CA GLU A 110 -6.76 -5.05 11.79
C GLU A 110 -6.90 -6.36 11.02
N VAL A 111 -6.53 -7.44 11.70
CA VAL A 111 -6.63 -8.80 11.17
C VAL A 111 -7.56 -9.60 12.06
N GLU A 112 -8.72 -9.97 11.52
CA GLU A 112 -9.65 -10.87 12.20
C GLU A 112 -9.41 -12.30 11.74
N LEU A 113 -9.11 -13.16 12.71
CA LEU A 113 -8.72 -14.54 12.49
C LEU A 113 -9.76 -15.46 13.11
N THR A 114 -10.57 -16.12 12.28
CA THR A 114 -11.51 -17.14 12.78
C THR A 114 -10.86 -18.52 12.82
N ARG A 115 -10.30 -18.97 11.70
CA ARG A 115 -9.53 -20.22 11.55
C ARG A 115 -8.45 -20.01 10.48
N PRO A 116 -7.35 -19.32 10.83
CA PRO A 116 -6.41 -18.92 9.81
C PRO A 116 -5.69 -20.15 9.23
N PRO A 117 -5.48 -20.19 7.90
CA PRO A 117 -4.76 -21.28 7.24
C PRO A 117 -3.26 -21.24 7.54
N LEU A 118 -2.78 -20.16 8.16
CA LEU A 118 -1.39 -19.87 8.48
C LEU A 118 -1.26 -19.45 9.95
N GLU A 119 -0.06 -19.65 10.51
CA GLU A 119 0.29 -19.11 11.82
C GLU A 119 0.19 -17.57 11.84
N VAL A 120 -0.33 -16.99 12.93
CA VAL A 120 -0.50 -15.53 13.07
C VAL A 120 0.82 -14.77 12.86
N SER A 121 1.92 -15.32 13.38
CA SER A 121 3.26 -14.76 13.18
C SER A 121 3.72 -14.77 11.71
N THR A 122 3.21 -15.71 10.90
CA THR A 122 3.46 -15.74 9.45
C THR A 122 2.65 -14.67 8.75
N ILE A 123 1.39 -14.47 9.15
CA ILE A 123 0.54 -13.40 8.61
C ILE A 123 1.22 -12.04 8.80
N HIS A 124 1.69 -11.73 10.02
CA HIS A 124 2.37 -10.46 10.27
C HIS A 124 3.75 -10.35 9.59
N ARG A 125 4.50 -11.46 9.48
CA ARG A 125 5.80 -11.46 8.79
C ARG A 125 5.68 -11.32 7.27
N GLU A 126 4.55 -11.70 6.71
CA GLU A 126 4.32 -11.75 5.26
C GLU A 126 3.28 -10.73 4.77
N SER A 127 2.90 -9.80 5.63
CA SER A 127 2.07 -8.65 5.29
C SER A 127 2.61 -7.38 5.93
N ASP A 128 2.31 -6.23 5.34
CA ASP A 128 2.68 -4.94 5.90
C ASP A 128 1.78 -3.83 5.34
N LEU A 129 1.63 -2.75 6.11
CA LEU A 129 0.90 -1.55 5.71
C LEU A 129 1.86 -0.56 5.05
N TRP A 130 1.60 -0.17 3.81
CA TRP A 130 2.40 0.81 3.09
C TRP A 130 1.62 2.09 2.83
N HIS A 131 2.20 3.22 3.22
CA HIS A 131 1.78 4.56 2.85
C HIS A 131 2.54 4.98 1.60
N LEU A 132 1.85 5.12 0.46
CA LEU A 132 2.49 5.35 -0.83
C LEU A 132 2.64 6.85 -1.12
N ILE A 133 3.87 7.36 -1.03
CA ILE A 133 4.22 8.76 -1.29
C ILE A 133 4.75 8.88 -2.73
N PRO A 134 3.99 9.48 -3.67
CA PRO A 134 4.39 9.53 -5.07
C PRO A 134 5.51 10.55 -5.32
N SER A 135 6.61 10.10 -5.92
CA SER A 135 7.72 10.99 -6.32
C SER A 135 7.41 11.92 -7.48
N SER A 136 6.36 11.63 -8.26
CA SER A 136 5.96 12.40 -9.43
C SER A 136 4.46 12.27 -9.69
N SER A 137 3.91 13.15 -10.55
CA SER A 137 2.52 13.05 -11.01
C SER A 137 2.23 11.73 -11.70
N LYS A 138 3.18 11.20 -12.48
CA LYS A 138 3.06 9.89 -13.13
C LYS A 138 2.88 8.76 -12.12
N ILE A 139 3.72 8.72 -11.08
CA ILE A 139 3.59 7.71 -10.01
C ILE A 139 2.27 7.89 -9.26
N LYS A 140 1.86 9.14 -8.99
CA LYS A 140 0.56 9.43 -8.36
C LYS A 140 -0.60 8.86 -9.17
N ASP A 141 -0.57 8.97 -10.50
CA ASP A 141 -1.61 8.44 -11.36
C ASP A 141 -1.60 6.91 -11.40
N GLN A 142 -0.42 6.28 -11.43
CA GLN A 142 -0.31 4.81 -11.30
C GLN A 142 -0.86 4.31 -9.95
N ILE A 143 -0.57 5.00 -8.84
CA ILE A 143 -1.12 4.63 -7.52
C ILE A 143 -2.66 4.63 -7.52
N LYS A 144 -3.31 5.55 -8.24
CA LYS A 144 -4.78 5.59 -8.33
C LYS A 144 -5.37 4.39 -9.09
N GLU A 145 -4.57 3.74 -9.93
CA GLU A 145 -5.00 2.56 -10.70
C GLU A 145 -4.94 1.26 -9.90
N ILE A 146 -4.34 1.28 -8.69
CA ILE A 146 -4.27 0.11 -7.81
C ILE A 146 -5.68 -0.37 -7.46
N ARG A 147 -5.85 -1.68 -7.46
CA ARG A 147 -7.03 -2.41 -6.99
C ARG A 147 -6.62 -3.56 -6.08
N ASN A 148 -7.56 -4.01 -5.27
CA ASN A 148 -7.35 -5.22 -4.47
C ASN A 148 -7.00 -6.40 -5.39
N GLY A 149 -6.05 -7.22 -4.97
CA GLY A 149 -5.55 -8.36 -5.72
C GLY A 149 -4.43 -8.05 -6.71
N HIS A 150 -4.22 -6.79 -7.11
CA HIS A 150 -3.13 -6.43 -8.03
C HIS A 150 -1.76 -6.86 -7.52
N VAL A 151 -0.87 -7.19 -8.44
CA VAL A 151 0.53 -7.43 -8.13
C VAL A 151 1.32 -6.20 -8.54
N ILE A 152 1.79 -5.46 -7.54
CA ILE A 152 2.58 -4.25 -7.77
C ILE A 152 4.07 -4.58 -7.63
N SER A 153 4.89 -3.95 -8.46
CA SER A 153 6.35 -3.90 -8.25
C SER A 153 6.74 -2.44 -8.05
N ILE A 154 7.45 -2.17 -6.95
CA ILE A 154 7.88 -0.82 -6.58
C ILE A 154 9.38 -0.79 -6.28
N SER A 155 9.98 0.38 -6.47
CA SER A 155 11.27 0.73 -5.88
C SER A 155 11.27 2.18 -5.39
N GLY A 156 12.03 2.42 -4.34
CA GLY A 156 12.18 3.75 -3.75
C GLY A 156 12.80 3.70 -2.38
N MET A 157 12.31 4.55 -1.47
CA MET A 157 12.89 4.74 -0.15
C MET A 157 11.83 4.73 0.96
N LEU A 158 12.15 4.11 2.08
CA LEU A 158 11.44 4.32 3.35
C LEU A 158 11.87 5.68 3.89
N VAL A 159 10.92 6.57 4.16
CA VAL A 159 11.18 7.96 4.56
C VAL A 159 10.40 8.34 5.82
N ASP A 160 11.05 9.08 6.72
CA ASP A 160 10.36 9.89 7.73
C ASP A 160 9.88 11.20 7.08
N ILE A 161 8.82 11.80 7.62
CA ILE A 161 8.25 13.08 7.18
C ILE A 161 8.18 14.02 8.37
N ASP A 162 8.67 15.26 8.20
CA ASP A 162 8.60 16.33 9.19
C ASP A 162 8.15 17.64 8.50
N THR A 163 7.02 18.22 8.92
CA THR A 163 6.52 19.53 8.44
C THR A 163 6.81 20.66 9.44
N SER A 164 8.05 20.75 9.93
CA SER A 164 8.48 21.78 10.88
C SER A 164 7.58 21.87 12.13
N GLY A 165 7.06 20.72 12.58
CA GLY A 165 6.28 20.59 13.82
C GLY A 165 4.75 20.53 13.68
N GLU A 166 4.17 20.65 12.49
CA GLU A 166 2.72 20.50 12.30
C GLU A 166 2.28 19.03 12.21
N PHE A 167 3.05 18.23 11.48
CA PHE A 167 2.84 16.80 11.24
C PHE A 167 4.21 16.09 11.23
N ASN A 168 4.26 14.94 11.90
CA ASN A 168 5.43 14.09 11.91
C ASN A 168 5.01 12.64 11.70
N PHE A 169 5.68 11.96 10.79
CA PHE A 169 5.53 10.54 10.57
C PHE A 169 6.90 9.87 10.59
N THR A 170 7.03 8.81 11.38
CA THR A 170 8.23 7.96 11.43
C THR A 170 7.90 6.64 10.77
N THR A 171 8.68 6.28 9.75
CA THR A 171 8.49 5.01 9.06
C THR A 171 9.11 3.87 9.86
N ASP A 172 8.43 2.73 9.90
CA ASP A 172 9.09 1.50 10.27
C ASP A 172 10.05 1.05 9.16
N THR A 173 11.06 0.25 9.51
CA THR A 173 12.17 -0.07 8.59
C THR A 173 12.53 -1.55 8.54
N GLU A 174 11.77 -2.39 9.22
CA GLU A 174 12.06 -3.81 9.37
C GLU A 174 10.77 -4.63 9.27
N ILE A 175 10.89 -5.79 8.63
CA ILE A 175 9.82 -6.78 8.62
C ILE A 175 9.92 -7.58 9.92
N THR A 176 8.85 -7.56 10.71
CA THR A 176 8.83 -8.25 12.00
C THR A 176 7.70 -9.29 12.06
N PRO A 177 7.75 -10.29 12.98
CA PRO A 177 6.63 -11.21 13.18
C PRO A 177 5.47 -10.61 13.97
N ARG A 178 5.44 -9.30 14.17
CA ARG A 178 4.37 -8.57 14.86
C ARG A 178 3.77 -7.59 13.87
N GLN A 179 2.52 -7.22 14.12
CA GLN A 179 1.89 -6.16 13.37
C GLN A 179 2.73 -4.90 13.44
N ASN A 180 2.93 -4.30 12.27
CA ASN A 180 3.60 -3.04 12.14
C ASN A 180 2.62 -1.91 12.51
N GLU A 181 2.94 -1.10 13.52
CA GLU A 181 2.01 -0.09 14.05
C GLU A 181 1.96 1.15 13.15
N ASN A 182 3.11 1.65 12.69
CA ASN A 182 3.16 2.84 11.82
C ASN A 182 3.24 2.49 10.33
N GLY A 183 3.61 1.25 9.99
CA GLY A 183 3.77 0.85 8.59
C GLY A 183 4.98 1.50 7.91
N PHE A 184 5.10 1.25 6.60
CA PHE A 184 6.17 1.80 5.78
C PHE A 184 5.69 3.05 5.04
N GLY A 185 6.31 4.20 5.32
CA GLY A 185 6.19 5.40 4.50
C GLY A 185 7.13 5.32 3.31
N ILE A 186 6.60 5.04 2.12
CA ILE A 186 7.41 4.75 0.94
C ILE A 186 7.37 5.92 -0.03
N TRP A 187 8.51 6.60 -0.21
CA TRP A 187 8.76 7.43 -1.37
C TRP A 187 8.93 6.55 -2.61
N VAL A 188 7.90 6.50 -3.46
CA VAL A 188 7.85 5.61 -4.62
C VAL A 188 8.44 6.30 -5.84
N GLU A 189 9.56 5.77 -6.34
CA GLU A 189 10.28 6.30 -7.51
C GLU A 189 9.88 5.58 -8.79
N GLU A 190 9.72 4.26 -8.71
CA GLU A 190 9.26 3.43 -9.81
C GLU A 190 8.10 2.54 -9.36
N MET A 191 7.15 2.33 -10.26
CA MET A 191 6.00 1.48 -10.03
C MET A 191 5.53 0.81 -11.31
N SER A 192 5.12 -0.44 -11.20
CA SER A 192 4.33 -1.13 -12.22
C SER A 192 3.23 -1.98 -11.59
N ILE A 193 2.14 -2.18 -12.32
CA ILE A 193 0.96 -2.93 -11.87
C ILE A 193 0.73 -4.09 -12.84
N ARG A 194 0.45 -5.28 -12.31
CA ARG A 194 0.04 -6.47 -13.04
C ARG A 194 -1.25 -7.06 -12.49
#